data_AF-A0A5J4TE83-F1
#
_entry.id   AF-A0A5J4TE83-F1
#
_cell.length_a   1.000
_cell.length_b   1.000
_cell.length_c   1.000
_cell.angle_alpha   90.00
_cell.angle_beta   90.00
_cell.angle_gamma   90.00
#
_symmetry.space_group_name_H-M   'P 1'
#
loop_
_entity.id
_entity.type
_entity.pdbx_description
1 polymer ?
#
loop_
_entity_poly.entity_id
_entity_poly.type
_entity_poly.pdbx_seq_one_letter_code
_entity_poly.pdbx_strand_id
1 'polypeptide(L)'
;MLDVIKRLLSCEKESILANATELLQRFIYPFIVEYEEGKPNPLLKDMENDGSISKLIEIFKDDQYRNKDINSQLAYSIGRLFKAVPLPTEFGLIIVKYLKDLTVGKDQFFQLNSLDALMFLAECE
;
A
#
# COMPACT_ATOMS: atom_id res chain seq x y z
N MET A 1 11.15 12.25 -5.99
CA MET A 1 10.65 11.85 -4.65
C MET A 1 10.54 10.33 -4.56
N LEU A 2 9.91 9.68 -5.55
CA LEU A 2 9.80 8.21 -5.63
C LEU A 2 11.16 7.49 -5.55
N ASP A 3 12.20 7.97 -6.25
CA ASP A 3 13.55 7.38 -6.17
C ASP A 3 14.15 7.40 -4.76
N VAL A 4 13.88 8.45 -3.98
CA VAL A 4 14.36 8.56 -2.60
C VAL A 4 13.64 7.54 -1.74
N ILE A 5 12.31 7.45 -1.85
CA ILE A 5 11.51 6.46 -1.12
C ILE A 5 11.96 5.04 -1.47
N LYS A 6 12.18 4.74 -2.74
CA LYS A 6 12.68 3.44 -3.22
C LYS A 6 14.02 3.05 -2.61
N ARG A 7 14.96 4.00 -2.53
CA ARG A 7 16.24 3.77 -1.83
C ARG A 7 16.05 3.48 -0.34
N LEU A 8 15.11 4.16 0.31
CA LEU A 8 14.82 3.94 1.73
C LEU A 8 14.11 2.59 1.98
N LEU A 9 13.24 2.14 1.06
CA LEU A 9 12.59 0.82 1.09
C LEU A 9 13.59 -0.34 0.95
N SER A 10 14.80 -0.06 0.48
CA SER A 10 15.89 -1.05 0.39
C SER A 10 16.76 -1.10 1.64
N CYS A 11 16.44 -0.32 2.68
CA CYS A 11 17.21 -0.28 3.90
C CYS A 11 16.81 -1.42 4.86
N GLU A 12 17.80 -2.18 5.33
CA GLU A 12 17.59 -3.26 6.30
C GLU A 12 17.17 -2.76 7.69
N LYS A 13 17.43 -1.49 8.00
CA LYS A 13 17.07 -0.92 9.31
C LYS A 13 15.56 -0.70 9.36
N GLU A 14 14.88 -1.50 10.16
CA GLU A 14 13.42 -1.47 10.34
C GLU A 14 12.87 -0.05 10.64
N SER A 15 13.58 0.76 11.43
CA SER A 15 13.15 2.14 11.70
C SER A 15 13.17 3.04 10.47
N ILE A 16 14.11 2.81 9.54
CA ILE A 16 14.19 3.54 8.28
C ILE A 16 13.09 3.04 7.34
N LEU A 17 12.86 1.74 7.32
CA LEU A 17 11.79 1.12 6.55
C LEU A 17 10.41 1.65 6.96
N ALA A 18 10.13 1.73 8.26
CA ALA A 18 8.89 2.31 8.80
C ALA A 18 8.68 3.77 8.36
N ASN A 19 9.76 4.58 8.40
CA ASN A 19 9.68 5.95 7.89
C ASN A 19 9.45 5.98 6.37
N ALA A 20 10.04 5.04 5.63
CA ALA A 20 9.87 4.94 4.19
C ALA A 20 8.42 4.57 3.81
N THR A 21 7.80 3.62 4.54
CA THR A 21 6.41 3.23 4.32
C THR A 21 5.43 4.34 4.68
N GLU A 22 5.71 5.13 5.72
CA GLU A 22 4.92 6.32 6.05
C GLU A 22 5.03 7.40 4.96
N LEU A 23 6.26 7.69 4.50
CA LEU A 23 6.48 8.64 3.41
C LEU A 23 5.81 8.20 2.11
N LEU A 24 5.84 6.90 1.80
CA LEU A 24 5.15 6.32 0.66
C LEU A 24 3.64 6.56 0.75
N GLN A 25 3.03 6.28 1.90
CA GLN A 25 1.60 6.53 2.13
C GLN A 25 1.24 8.00 1.87
N ARG A 26 2.03 8.93 2.44
CA ARG A 26 1.83 10.37 2.26
C ARG A 26 2.02 10.81 0.82
N PHE A 27 2.89 10.14 0.07
CA PHE A 27 3.13 10.43 -1.34
C PHE A 27 2.00 9.91 -2.23
N ILE A 28 1.46 8.71 -1.98
CA ILE A 28 0.39 8.12 -2.79
C ILE A 28 -0.94 8.84 -2.59
N TYR A 29 -1.26 9.23 -1.35
CA TYR A 29 -2.60 9.68 -0.96
C TYR A 29 -3.16 10.86 -1.80
N PRO A 30 -2.39 11.94 -2.10
CA PRO A 30 -2.89 13.04 -2.93
C PRO A 30 -3.36 12.60 -4.33
N PHE A 31 -2.69 11.61 -4.93
CA PHE A 31 -3.02 11.07 -6.25
C PHE A 31 -4.29 10.20 -6.27
N ILE A 32 -4.92 10.01 -5.11
CA ILE A 32 -6.20 9.31 -5.01
C ILE A 32 -7.34 10.32 -4.93
N VAL A 33 -7.16 11.35 -4.10
CA VAL A 33 -8.19 12.37 -3.83
C VAL A 33 -8.40 13.31 -5.02
N GLU A 34 -7.33 13.55 -5.79
CA GLU A 34 -7.39 14.43 -6.97
C GLU A 34 -8.00 13.75 -8.21
N TYR A 35 -8.25 12.44 -8.17
CA TYR A 35 -8.68 11.66 -9.34
C TYR A 35 -10.09 11.09 -9.15
N GLU A 36 -10.89 11.18 -10.23
CA GLU A 36 -12.30 10.77 -10.23
C GLU A 36 -12.50 9.30 -9.81
N GLU A 37 -13.69 9.00 -9.28
CA GLU A 37 -14.17 7.63 -9.05
C GLU A 37 -14.09 6.80 -10.35
N GLY A 38 -13.70 5.54 -10.22
CA GLY A 38 -13.49 4.61 -11.34
C GLY A 38 -12.20 4.82 -12.13
N LYS A 39 -11.37 5.84 -11.82
CA LYS A 39 -10.08 6.05 -12.48
C LYS A 39 -8.93 5.38 -11.73
N PRO A 40 -8.02 4.68 -12.46
CA PRO A 40 -6.81 4.12 -11.86
C PRO A 40 -5.91 5.16 -11.20
N ASN A 41 -5.17 4.74 -10.18
CA ASN A 41 -4.13 5.58 -9.60
C ASN A 41 -3.04 5.85 -10.66
N PRO A 42 -2.69 7.11 -10.95
CA PRO A 42 -1.72 7.45 -11.99
C PRO A 42 -0.31 6.93 -11.69
N LEU A 43 0.02 6.67 -10.43
CA LEU A 43 1.33 6.16 -10.02
C LEU A 43 1.52 4.67 -10.31
N LEU A 44 0.42 3.91 -10.48
CA LEU A 44 0.48 2.46 -10.55
C LEU A 44 1.42 1.99 -11.67
N LYS A 45 1.22 2.49 -12.88
CA LYS A 45 1.99 2.06 -14.06
C LYS A 45 3.48 2.39 -13.92
N ASP A 46 3.81 3.57 -13.40
CA ASP A 46 5.21 3.97 -13.22
C ASP A 46 5.90 3.10 -12.16
N MET A 47 5.19 2.78 -11.07
CA MET A 47 5.68 1.91 -9.99
C MET A 47 5.75 0.43 -10.37
N GLU A 48 4.92 -0.02 -11.32
CA GLU A 48 5.05 -1.35 -11.93
C GLU A 48 6.29 -1.41 -12.81
N ASN A 49 6.45 -0.42 -13.70
CA ASN A 49 7.56 -0.37 -14.66
C ASN A 49 8.94 -0.30 -13.98
N ASP A 50 9.02 0.37 -12.83
CA ASP A 50 10.27 0.55 -12.11
C ASP A 50 10.53 -0.55 -11.05
N GLY A 51 9.62 -1.52 -10.91
CA GLY A 51 9.72 -2.63 -9.98
C GLY A 51 9.39 -2.29 -8.52
N SER A 52 8.90 -1.08 -8.23
CA SER A 52 8.51 -0.69 -6.88
C SER A 52 7.39 -1.59 -6.33
N ILE A 53 6.37 -1.92 -7.13
CA ILE A 53 5.28 -2.81 -6.67
C ILE A 53 5.82 -4.13 -6.16
N SER A 54 6.71 -4.79 -6.91
CA SER A 54 7.32 -6.05 -6.49
C SER A 54 8.06 -5.92 -5.15
N LYS A 55 8.78 -4.80 -4.94
CA LYS A 55 9.47 -4.55 -3.67
C LYS A 55 8.49 -4.33 -2.51
N LEU A 56 7.38 -3.63 -2.73
CA LEU A 56 6.34 -3.46 -1.69
C LEU A 56 5.73 -4.80 -1.29
N ILE A 57 5.49 -5.70 -2.26
CA ILE A 57 4.96 -7.04 -2.00
C ILE A 57 5.97 -7.90 -1.25
N GLU A 58 7.26 -7.84 -1.60
CA GLU A 58 8.34 -8.51 -0.88
C GLU A 58 8.36 -8.10 0.60
N ILE A 59 8.36 -6.79 0.88
CA ILE A 59 8.37 -6.26 2.25
C ILE A 59 7.06 -6.62 2.97
N PHE A 60 5.90 -6.50 2.31
CA PHE A 60 4.62 -6.84 2.93
C PHE A 60 4.55 -8.31 3.37
N LYS A 61 5.13 -9.23 2.59
CA LYS A 61 5.15 -10.66 2.89
C LYS A 61 6.14 -11.04 4.00
N ASP A 62 7.04 -10.14 4.39
CA ASP A 62 7.99 -10.37 5.48
C ASP A 62 7.29 -10.17 6.84
N ASP A 63 7.19 -11.26 7.60
CA ASP A 63 6.56 -11.32 8.91
C ASP A 63 7.56 -11.17 10.07
N GLN A 64 8.84 -10.91 9.80
CA GLN A 64 9.90 -10.84 10.80
C GLN A 64 10.03 -9.46 11.46
N TYR A 65 9.38 -8.42 10.91
CA TYR A 65 9.42 -7.08 11.50
C TYR A 65 8.81 -7.05 12.90
N ARG A 66 9.48 -6.35 13.82
CA ARG A 66 8.94 -6.08 15.15
C ARG A 66 7.80 -5.08 15.07
N ASN A 67 7.97 -4.05 14.25
CA ASN A 67 6.97 -3.05 13.95
C ASN A 67 6.00 -3.56 12.87
N LYS A 68 4.83 -4.04 13.31
CA LYS A 68 3.76 -4.53 12.42
C LYS A 68 3.06 -3.42 11.63
N ASP A 69 3.31 -2.16 11.97
CA ASP A 69 2.78 -1.02 11.22
C ASP A 69 3.34 -1.02 9.79
N ILE A 70 4.56 -1.54 9.56
CA ILE A 70 5.14 -1.65 8.21
C ILE A 70 4.20 -2.43 7.29
N ASN A 71 3.78 -3.63 7.70
CA ASN A 71 2.88 -4.47 6.90
C ASN A 71 1.51 -3.80 6.73
N SER A 72 0.98 -3.19 7.79
CA SER A 72 -0.30 -2.48 7.75
C SER A 72 -0.27 -1.30 6.77
N GLN A 73 0.80 -0.49 6.82
CA GLN A 73 1.01 0.66 5.96
C GLN A 73 1.17 0.26 4.49
N LEU A 74 1.86 -0.84 4.23
CA LEU A 74 2.00 -1.39 2.89
C LEU A 74 0.69 -1.94 2.35
N ALA A 75 -0.09 -2.66 3.16
CA ALA A 75 -1.35 -3.26 2.73
C ALA A 75 -2.30 -2.22 2.13
N TYR A 76 -2.56 -1.12 2.85
CA TYR A 76 -3.45 -0.08 2.31
C TYR A 76 -2.77 0.77 1.25
N SER A 77 -1.43 0.94 1.26
CA SER A 77 -0.72 1.63 0.17
C SER A 77 -0.86 0.88 -1.15
N ILE A 78 -0.74 -0.45 -1.11
CA ILE A 78 -0.97 -1.32 -2.26
C ILE A 78 -2.42 -1.24 -2.71
N GLY A 79 -3.39 -1.37 -1.79
CA GLY A 79 -4.81 -1.25 -2.16
C GLY A 79 -5.16 0.09 -2.83
N ARG A 80 -4.54 1.18 -2.36
CA ARG A 80 -4.66 2.53 -2.94
C ARG A 80 -4.00 2.69 -4.31
N LEU A 81 -2.89 2.02 -4.56
CA LEU A 81 -2.25 1.98 -5.87
C LEU A 81 -3.11 1.22 -6.88
N PHE A 82 -3.77 0.16 -6.45
CA PHE A 82 -4.71 -0.64 -7.26
C PHE A 82 -6.14 -0.08 -7.26
N LYS A 83 -6.35 1.21 -6.95
CA LYS A 83 -7.65 1.86 -7.12
C LYS A 83 -8.21 1.61 -8.52
N ALA A 84 -9.47 1.16 -8.60
CA ALA A 84 -10.17 0.85 -9.85
C ALA A 84 -9.42 -0.13 -10.78
N VAL A 85 -8.48 -0.92 -10.25
CA VAL A 85 -7.71 -1.92 -10.99
C VAL A 85 -7.73 -3.25 -10.21
N PRO A 86 -8.05 -4.38 -10.85
CA PRO A 86 -8.06 -5.66 -10.14
C PRO A 86 -6.66 -6.01 -9.63
N LEU A 87 -6.58 -6.44 -8.37
CA LEU A 87 -5.34 -6.94 -7.79
C LEU A 87 -4.91 -8.25 -8.49
N PRO A 88 -3.62 -8.43 -8.82
CA PRO A 88 -3.09 -9.68 -9.32
C PRO A 88 -3.37 -10.86 -8.39
N THR A 89 -3.72 -12.00 -8.97
CA THR A 89 -4.11 -13.22 -8.22
C THR A 89 -3.03 -13.74 -7.28
N GLU A 90 -1.76 -13.46 -7.56
CA GLU A 90 -0.60 -13.88 -6.74
C GLU A 90 -0.61 -13.28 -5.33
N PHE A 91 -1.10 -12.05 -5.18
CA PHE A 91 -1.07 -11.34 -3.89
C PHE A 91 -2.40 -10.68 -3.51
N GLY A 92 -3.38 -10.62 -4.41
CA GLY A 92 -4.64 -9.92 -4.18
C GLY A 92 -5.42 -10.47 -2.98
N LEU A 93 -5.52 -11.80 -2.87
CA LEU A 93 -6.25 -12.43 -1.76
C LEU A 93 -5.64 -12.12 -0.39
N ILE A 94 -4.31 -12.12 -0.28
CA ILE A 94 -3.65 -11.84 1.00
C ILE A 94 -3.78 -10.37 1.38
N ILE A 95 -3.68 -9.44 0.42
CA ILE A 95 -3.88 -8.01 0.66
C ILE A 95 -5.32 -7.73 1.11
N VAL A 96 -6.33 -8.22 0.37
CA VAL A 96 -7.74 -8.00 0.73
C VAL A 96 -8.07 -8.59 2.10
N LYS A 97 -7.57 -9.79 2.41
CA LYS A 97 -7.74 -10.38 3.73
C LYS A 97 -7.11 -9.52 4.82
N TYR A 98 -5.86 -9.08 4.64
CA TYR A 98 -5.16 -8.26 5.62
C TYR A 98 -5.88 -6.93 5.86
N LEU A 99 -6.35 -6.27 4.79
CA LEU A 99 -7.15 -5.05 4.90
C LEU A 99 -8.44 -5.27 5.70
N LYS A 100 -9.16 -6.37 5.47
CA LYS A 100 -10.35 -6.73 6.26
C LYS A 100 -10.02 -6.99 7.73
N ASP A 101 -8.89 -7.61 8.02
CA ASP A 101 -8.46 -7.83 9.40
C ASP A 101 -8.11 -6.50 10.10
N LEU A 102 -7.58 -5.51 9.36
CA LEU A 102 -7.32 -4.17 9.89
C LEU A 102 -8.60 -3.39 10.21
N THR A 103 -9.68 -3.55 9.44
CA THR A 103 -10.95 -2.82 9.71
C THR A 103 -11.61 -3.23 11.03
N VAL A 104 -11.32 -4.43 11.53
CA VAL A 104 -11.80 -4.92 12.84
C VAL A 104 -10.79 -4.72 13.97
N GLY A 105 -9.62 -4.13 13.68
CA GLY A 105 -8.57 -3.84 14.66
C GLY A 105 -8.97 -2.81 15.72
N LYS A 106 -8.05 -2.41 16.61
CA LYS A 106 -8.32 -1.36 17.62
C LYS A 106 -7.82 0.02 17.23
N ASP A 107 -6.89 0.08 16.29
CA ASP A 107 -6.27 1.32 15.87
C ASP A 107 -7.13 1.99 14.79
N GLN A 108 -7.75 3.11 15.16
CA GLN A 108 -8.66 3.85 14.28
C GLN A 108 -7.96 4.38 13.03
N PHE A 109 -6.67 4.73 13.13
CA PHE A 109 -5.91 5.19 11.97
C PHE A 109 -5.79 4.06 10.95
N PHE A 110 -5.41 2.84 11.37
CA PHE A 110 -5.33 1.71 10.45
C PHE A 110 -6.69 1.27 9.91
N GLN A 111 -7.73 1.30 10.75
CA GLN A 111 -9.10 0.99 10.31
C GLN A 111 -9.54 1.88 9.15
N LEU A 112 -9.46 3.21 9.30
CA LEU A 112 -9.89 4.15 8.27
C LEU A 112 -9.10 3.99 6.97
N ASN A 113 -7.76 3.91 7.07
CA ASN A 113 -6.92 3.72 5.88
C ASN A 113 -7.22 2.39 5.16
N SER A 114 -7.50 1.32 5.91
CA SER A 114 -7.83 0.01 5.33
C SER A 114 -9.22 -0.01 4.67
N LEU A 115 -10.20 0.70 5.26
CA LEU A 115 -11.54 0.85 4.69
C LEU A 115 -11.46 1.63 3.36
N ASP A 116 -10.74 2.75 3.33
CA ASP A 116 -10.52 3.53 2.11
C ASP A 116 -9.92 2.66 1.01
N ALA A 117 -8.87 1.89 1.33
CA ALA A 117 -8.21 1.01 0.38
C ALA A 117 -9.17 -0.05 -0.18
N LEU A 118 -10.03 -0.64 0.65
CA LEU A 118 -11.06 -1.58 0.20
C LEU A 118 -12.11 -0.90 -0.69
N MET A 119 -12.53 0.32 -0.36
CA MET A 119 -13.44 1.10 -1.20
C MET A 119 -12.83 1.36 -2.58
N PHE A 120 -11.57 1.79 -2.65
CA PHE A 120 -10.89 2.04 -3.92
C PHE A 120 -10.70 0.78 -4.76
N LEU A 121 -10.46 -0.36 -4.13
CA LEU A 121 -10.38 -1.65 -4.82
C LEU A 121 -11.75 -2.07 -5.39
N ALA A 122 -12.84 -1.77 -4.69
CA ALA A 122 -14.19 -2.13 -5.14
C ALA A 122 -14.62 -1.39 -6.42
N GLU A 123 -13.97 -0.27 -6.75
CA GLU A 123 -14.24 0.47 -8.00
C GLU A 123 -13.79 -0.25 -9.28
N CYS A 124 -13.12 -1.41 -9.17
CA CYS A 124 -12.71 -2.20 -10.34
C CYS A 124 -13.83 -3.10 -10.89
N GLU A 125 -14.97 -3.17 -10.20
CA GLU A 125 -16.18 -3.92 -10.57
C GLU A 125 -17.21 -3.01 -11.27
#